data_AF-A0A7X0U320-F1
#
_entry.id   AF-A0A7X0U320-F1
#
_cell.length_a   1.000
_cell.length_b   1.000
_cell.length_c   1.000
_cell.angle_alpha   90.00
_cell.angle_beta   90.00
_cell.angle_gamma   90.00
#
_symmetry.space_group_name_H-M   'P 1'
#
loop_
_entity.id
_entity.type
_entity.pdbx_description
1 polymer ?
#
loop_
_entity_poly.entity_id
_entity_poly.type
_entity_poly.pdbx_seq_one_letter_code
_entity_poly.pdbx_strand_id
1 'polypeptide(L)'
;MNDAQQPPATGAPPPAAPAALEAIIEQARKARQHHTEDTFRRLGRGERLSAEQIYDTLHAHTVCTWWLLVARHIEYADSGGLRPAQAIARFISWIAPYATDPTPPEPATQAPAPGADTERAAALDHLERSLALVRQNAARAFLTQAETLAPACFRQQTPDTSAGQEATA
;
A
#
# COMPACT_ATOMS: atom_id res chain seq x y z
N MET A 1 -20.41 55.90 -18.20
CA MET A 1 -19.01 55.60 -17.82
C MET A 1 -19.11 54.66 -16.63
N ASN A 2 -19.43 53.38 -16.77
CA ASN A 2 -18.74 52.31 -17.51
C ASN A 2 -17.23 52.33 -17.28
N ASP A 3 -16.79 51.61 -16.25
CA ASP A 3 -15.62 50.72 -16.33
C ASP A 3 -15.79 49.59 -15.30
N ALA A 4 -16.43 48.52 -15.77
CA ALA A 4 -16.38 47.22 -15.13
C ALA A 4 -15.08 46.55 -15.54
N GLN A 5 -14.13 46.42 -14.61
CA GLN A 5 -12.86 45.75 -14.87
C GLN A 5 -12.87 44.35 -14.25
N GLN A 6 -13.24 43.37 -15.07
CA GLN A 6 -12.86 41.95 -14.99
C GLN A 6 -12.19 41.60 -16.34
N PRO A 7 -11.36 40.55 -16.48
CA PRO A 7 -10.56 39.77 -15.52
C PRO A 7 -9.09 39.56 -16.07
N PRO A 8 -8.27 38.62 -15.55
CA PRO A 8 -8.40 37.24 -16.01
C PRO A 8 -8.51 36.25 -14.85
N ALA A 9 -9.42 35.29 -15.04
CA ALA A 9 -9.39 34.02 -14.34
C ALA A 9 -8.17 33.20 -14.80
N THR A 10 -7.85 32.19 -14.00
CA THR A 10 -7.05 31.01 -14.38
C THR A 10 -5.54 31.11 -14.18
N GLY A 11 -5.12 31.40 -12.95
CA GLY A 11 -3.95 30.75 -12.39
C GLY A 11 -4.34 29.37 -11.87
N ALA A 12 -4.40 28.36 -12.73
CA ALA A 12 -4.58 26.97 -12.32
C ALA A 12 -3.21 26.28 -12.20
N PRO A 13 -2.66 26.10 -10.99
CA PRO A 13 -1.70 25.04 -10.70
C PRO A 13 -2.46 23.77 -10.24
N PRO A 14 -1.95 22.56 -10.53
CA PRO A 14 -2.12 21.87 -11.80
C PRO A 14 -3.01 20.61 -11.68
N PRO A 15 -3.43 20.00 -12.80
CA PRO A 15 -3.98 18.64 -12.86
C PRO A 15 -2.91 17.54 -12.59
N ALA A 16 -1.95 17.80 -11.68
CA ALA A 16 -0.82 16.90 -11.43
C ALA A 16 -1.19 15.69 -10.57
N ALA A 17 -2.16 15.82 -9.66
CA ALA A 17 -2.56 14.71 -8.78
C ALA A 17 -3.23 13.53 -9.54
N PRO A 18 -4.12 13.76 -10.52
CA PRO A 18 -4.63 12.69 -11.39
C PRO A 18 -3.51 11.98 -12.18
N ALA A 19 -2.62 12.74 -12.81
CA ALA A 19 -1.52 12.19 -13.61
C ALA A 19 -0.51 11.40 -12.76
N ALA A 20 -0.20 11.87 -11.55
CA ALA A 20 0.68 11.17 -10.62
C ALA A 20 0.05 9.86 -10.10
N LEU A 21 -1.26 9.86 -9.81
CA LEU A 21 -1.99 8.65 -9.42
C LEU A 21 -2.00 7.62 -10.54
N GLU A 22 -2.30 8.03 -11.78
CA GLU A 22 -2.25 7.17 -12.96
C GLU A 22 -0.85 6.58 -13.16
N ALA A 23 0.20 7.39 -13.03
CA ALA A 23 1.58 6.93 -13.14
C ALA A 23 1.93 5.86 -12.09
N ILE A 24 1.47 6.02 -10.84
CA ILE A 24 1.68 5.04 -9.77
C ILE A 24 0.93 3.74 -10.07
N ILE A 25 -0.32 3.81 -10.52
CA ILE A 25 -1.11 2.62 -10.90
C ILE A 25 -0.43 1.87 -12.05
N GLU A 26 0.02 2.59 -13.07
CA GLU A 26 0.72 2.00 -14.21
C GLU A 26 2.07 1.39 -13.82
N GLN A 27 2.83 2.04 -12.93
CA GLN A 27 4.05 1.46 -12.38
C GLN A 27 3.75 0.15 -11.63
N ALA A 28 2.70 0.13 -10.79
CA ALA A 28 2.32 -1.07 -10.05
C ALA A 28 1.85 -2.21 -10.97
N ARG A 29 1.12 -1.89 -12.05
CA ARG A 29 0.73 -2.85 -13.10
C ARG A 29 1.95 -3.45 -13.80
N LYS A 30 2.89 -2.61 -14.24
CA LYS A 30 4.13 -3.05 -14.90
C LYS A 30 4.96 -3.94 -14.00
N ALA A 31 5.12 -3.58 -12.73
CA ALA A 31 5.84 -4.40 -11.76
C ALA A 31 5.17 -5.78 -11.58
N ARG A 32 3.85 -5.81 -11.35
CA ARG A 32 3.08 -7.06 -11.25
C ARG A 32 3.24 -7.93 -12.50
N GLN A 33 3.12 -7.33 -13.69
CA GLN A 33 3.27 -8.03 -14.95
C GLN A 33 4.68 -8.60 -15.11
N HIS A 34 5.71 -7.79 -14.87
CA HIS A 34 7.11 -8.20 -14.95
C HIS A 34 7.42 -9.43 -14.09
N HIS A 35 7.05 -9.39 -12.81
CA HIS A 35 7.30 -10.52 -11.89
C HIS A 35 6.46 -11.76 -12.21
N THR A 36 5.23 -11.57 -12.69
CA THR A 36 4.37 -12.67 -13.12
C THR A 36 4.94 -13.36 -14.36
N GLU A 37 5.36 -12.58 -15.36
CA GLU A 37 5.99 -13.10 -16.58
C GLU A 37 7.33 -13.78 -16.30
N ASP A 38 8.16 -13.23 -15.42
CA ASP A 38 9.43 -13.88 -15.02
C ASP A 38 9.16 -15.22 -14.34
N THR A 39 8.20 -15.27 -13.42
CA THR A 39 7.77 -16.52 -12.76
C THR A 39 7.31 -17.56 -13.78
N PHE A 40 6.42 -17.19 -14.71
CA PHE A 40 5.96 -18.11 -15.76
C PHE A 40 7.09 -18.57 -16.68
N ARG A 41 7.99 -17.66 -17.07
CA ARG A 41 9.13 -17.98 -17.93
C ARG A 41 10.04 -19.02 -17.27
N ARG A 42 10.32 -18.86 -15.98
CA ARG A 42 11.16 -19.79 -15.20
C ARG A 42 10.52 -21.15 -15.04
N LEU A 43 9.25 -21.17 -14.65
CA LEU A 43 8.48 -22.42 -14.56
C LEU A 43 8.40 -23.14 -15.90
N GLY A 44 8.22 -22.40 -17.01
CA GLY A 44 8.23 -22.96 -18.37
C GLY A 44 9.56 -23.56 -18.80
N ARG A 45 10.67 -23.17 -18.16
CA ARG A 45 12.01 -23.75 -18.36
C ARG A 45 12.33 -24.88 -17.36
N GLY A 46 11.42 -25.20 -16.45
CA GLY A 46 11.67 -26.16 -15.36
C GLY A 46 12.61 -25.63 -14.28
N GLU A 47 12.82 -24.32 -14.20
CA GLU A 47 13.62 -23.70 -13.14
C GLU A 47 12.85 -23.71 -11.80
N ARG A 48 13.58 -23.89 -10.70
CA ARG A 48 13.02 -23.74 -9.35
C ARG A 48 12.87 -22.26 -9.01
N LEU A 49 11.76 -21.90 -8.36
CA LEU A 49 11.56 -20.55 -7.85
C LEU A 49 12.33 -20.35 -6.54
N SER A 50 13.03 -19.22 -6.43
CA SER A 50 13.64 -18.79 -5.18
C SER A 50 12.60 -18.13 -4.26
N ALA A 51 12.89 -18.09 -2.96
CA ALA A 51 12.06 -17.36 -1.99
C ALA A 51 11.96 -15.86 -2.35
N GLU A 52 13.03 -15.28 -2.88
CA GLU A 52 13.07 -13.89 -3.36
C GLU A 52 12.09 -13.66 -4.53
N GLN A 53 12.05 -14.57 -5.50
CA GLN A 53 11.12 -14.46 -6.64
C GLN A 53 9.65 -14.57 -6.20
N ILE A 54 9.37 -15.49 -5.26
CA ILE A 54 8.04 -15.64 -4.66
C ILE A 54 7.69 -14.37 -3.90
N TYR A 55 8.61 -13.86 -3.09
CA TYR A 55 8.46 -12.64 -2.31
C TYR A 55 8.13 -11.44 -3.21
N ASP A 56 8.96 -11.16 -4.21
CA ASP A 56 8.80 -10.02 -5.12
C ASP A 56 7.47 -10.08 -5.87
N THR A 57 7.08 -11.28 -6.32
CA THR A 57 5.81 -11.50 -7.00
C THR A 57 4.63 -11.19 -6.08
N LEU A 58 4.63 -11.74 -4.86
CA LEU A 58 3.55 -11.50 -3.89
C LEU A 58 3.50 -10.03 -3.46
N HIS A 59 4.65 -9.40 -3.25
CA HIS A 59 4.75 -7.99 -2.92
C HIS A 59 4.18 -7.11 -4.03
N ALA A 60 4.61 -7.31 -5.28
CA ALA A 60 4.12 -6.56 -6.45
C ALA A 60 2.63 -6.75 -6.69
N HIS A 61 2.11 -7.98 -6.54
CA HIS A 61 0.67 -8.25 -6.63
C HIS A 61 -0.11 -7.53 -5.53
N THR A 62 0.38 -7.54 -4.29
CA THR A 62 -0.30 -6.89 -3.16
C THR A 62 -0.39 -5.38 -3.37
N VAL A 63 0.72 -4.72 -3.70
CA VAL A 63 0.76 -3.28 -3.98
C VAL A 63 -0.14 -2.91 -5.16
N CYS A 64 -0.05 -3.65 -6.27
CA CYS A 64 -0.88 -3.42 -7.45
C CYS A 64 -2.37 -3.58 -7.12
N THR A 65 -2.74 -4.60 -6.35
CA THR A 65 -4.14 -4.84 -5.96
C THR A 65 -4.71 -3.67 -5.18
N TRP A 66 -3.98 -3.12 -4.21
CA TRP A 66 -4.46 -1.97 -3.45
C TRP A 66 -4.62 -0.72 -4.31
N TRP A 67 -3.68 -0.42 -5.20
CA TRP A 67 -3.83 0.71 -6.13
C TRP A 67 -4.99 0.55 -7.10
N LEU A 68 -5.26 -0.67 -7.57
CA LEU A 68 -6.44 -0.95 -8.39
C LEU A 68 -7.75 -0.80 -7.60
N LEU A 69 -7.74 -1.13 -6.30
CA LEU A 69 -8.90 -0.90 -5.44
C LEU A 69 -9.15 0.60 -5.20
N VAL A 70 -8.10 1.41 -5.08
CA VAL A 70 -8.21 2.88 -5.05
C VAL A 70 -8.84 3.39 -6.34
N ALA A 71 -8.31 3.00 -7.50
CA ALA A 71 -8.83 3.41 -8.81
C ALA A 71 -10.32 3.03 -8.95
N ARG A 72 -10.67 1.80 -8.59
CA ARG A 72 -12.05 1.32 -8.59
C ARG A 72 -12.98 2.16 -7.69
N HIS A 73 -12.52 2.60 -6.52
CA HIS A 73 -13.34 3.43 -5.63
C HIS A 73 -13.52 4.86 -6.15
N ILE A 74 -12.55 5.37 -6.91
CA ILE A 74 -12.67 6.66 -7.59
C ILE A 74 -13.70 6.55 -8.72
N GLU A 75 -13.66 5.46 -9.49
CA GLU A 75 -14.55 5.24 -10.65
C GLU A 75 -15.99 4.91 -10.26
N TYR A 76 -16.24 4.13 -9.20
CA TYR A 76 -17.54 3.47 -8.97
C TYR A 76 -18.22 3.75 -7.63
N ALA A 77 -17.82 4.75 -6.83
CA ALA A 77 -18.59 5.08 -5.62
C ALA A 77 -20.00 5.60 -5.99
N ASP A 78 -21.03 4.91 -5.48
CA ASP A 78 -22.43 4.77 -5.96
C ASP A 78 -23.26 6.02 -6.36
N SER A 79 -22.75 7.25 -6.36
CA SER A 79 -23.53 8.44 -6.75
C SER A 79 -22.68 9.68 -7.04
N GLY A 80 -21.45 9.50 -7.55
CA GLY A 80 -20.54 10.59 -7.90
C GLY A 80 -19.19 10.48 -7.18
N GLY A 81 -18.38 9.51 -7.62
CA GLY A 81 -16.98 9.21 -7.27
C GLY A 81 -16.33 9.98 -6.12
N LEU A 82 -15.74 9.27 -5.15
CA LEU A 82 -14.89 9.91 -4.15
C LEU A 82 -13.80 10.73 -4.86
N ARG A 83 -13.56 11.96 -4.39
CA ARG A 83 -12.40 12.73 -4.87
C ARG A 83 -11.15 11.88 -4.64
N PRO A 84 -10.16 11.87 -5.57
CA PRO A 84 -8.97 11.02 -5.45
C PRO A 84 -8.31 11.09 -4.06
N ALA A 85 -8.21 12.27 -3.47
CA ALA A 85 -7.68 12.46 -2.12
C ALA A 85 -8.48 11.72 -1.02
N GLN A 86 -9.81 11.68 -1.11
CA GLN A 86 -10.67 10.97 -0.15
C GLN A 86 -10.55 9.45 -0.30
N ALA A 87 -10.49 8.95 -1.54
CA ALA A 87 -10.25 7.53 -1.79
C ALA A 87 -8.88 7.13 -1.22
N ILE A 88 -7.83 7.89 -1.52
CA ILE A 88 -6.48 7.64 -0.99
C ILE A 88 -6.48 7.69 0.55
N ALA A 89 -7.10 8.70 1.17
CA ALA A 89 -7.20 8.79 2.64
C ALA A 89 -7.87 7.56 3.28
N ARG A 90 -8.97 7.08 2.69
CA ARG A 90 -9.65 5.86 3.14
C ARG A 90 -8.71 4.66 3.08
N PHE A 91 -8.00 4.48 1.97
CA PHE A 91 -7.07 3.36 1.83
C PHE A 91 -5.85 3.50 2.73
N ILE A 92 -5.33 4.71 2.98
CA ILE A 92 -4.30 4.96 4.00
C ILE A 92 -4.80 4.46 5.37
N SER A 93 -6.01 4.85 5.80
CA SER A 93 -6.54 4.41 7.11
C SER A 93 -6.73 2.89 7.22
N TRP A 94 -7.07 2.23 6.12
CA TRP A 94 -7.25 0.78 6.09
C TRP A 94 -5.92 0.02 6.05
N ILE A 95 -4.92 0.57 5.35
CA ILE A 95 -3.62 -0.10 5.13
C ILE A 95 -2.60 0.20 6.24
N ALA A 96 -2.69 1.37 6.88
CA ALA A 96 -1.76 1.80 7.92
C ALA A 96 -1.52 0.77 9.04
N PRO A 97 -2.54 0.08 9.58
CA PRO A 97 -2.33 -0.94 10.61
C PRO A 97 -1.38 -2.05 10.14
N TYR A 98 -1.47 -2.49 8.89
CA TYR A 98 -0.60 -3.53 8.36
C TYR A 98 0.88 -3.13 8.33
N ALA A 99 1.24 -1.84 8.31
CA ALA A 99 2.64 -1.42 8.33
C ALA A 99 3.28 -1.51 9.72
N THR A 100 2.45 -1.48 10.77
CA THR A 100 2.88 -1.45 12.18
C THR A 100 2.43 -2.67 12.98
N ASP A 101 1.69 -3.60 12.35
CA ASP A 101 1.26 -4.83 12.98
C ASP A 101 2.47 -5.55 13.59
N PRO A 102 2.37 -6.02 14.85
CA PRO A 102 3.47 -6.74 15.48
C PRO A 102 3.84 -7.94 14.61
N THR A 103 5.11 -8.05 14.25
CA THR A 103 5.62 -9.23 13.54
C THR A 103 5.29 -10.47 14.37
N PRO A 104 4.72 -11.52 13.77
CA PRO A 104 4.46 -12.75 14.51
C PRO A 104 5.72 -13.23 15.24
N PRO A 105 5.64 -13.79 16.46
CA PRO A 105 6.80 -14.35 17.16
C PRO A 105 7.41 -15.49 16.34
N GLU A 106 8.74 -15.65 16.34
CA GLU A 106 9.38 -16.77 15.64
C GLU A 106 8.72 -18.09 16.07
N PRO A 107 8.44 -18.99 15.11
CA PRO A 107 7.92 -20.30 15.48
C PRO A 107 8.92 -20.89 16.47
N ALA A 108 8.44 -21.16 17.68
CA ALA A 108 9.27 -21.80 18.68
C ALA A 108 9.77 -23.09 18.04
N THR A 109 11.09 -23.32 18.08
CA THR A 109 11.69 -24.60 17.68
C THR A 109 11.18 -25.67 18.65
N GLN A 110 9.94 -26.11 18.47
CA GLN A 110 9.38 -27.22 19.20
C GLN A 110 10.13 -28.47 18.72
N ALA A 111 10.67 -29.23 19.66
CA ALA A 111 11.29 -30.52 19.35
C ALA A 111 10.28 -31.34 18.53
N PRO A 112 10.63 -31.80 17.33
CA PRO A 112 9.66 -32.44 16.44
C PRO A 112 9.13 -33.70 17.10
N ALA A 113 7.82 -33.71 17.39
CA ALA A 113 7.12 -34.96 17.61
C ALA A 113 7.07 -35.70 16.25
N PRO A 114 7.42 -36.99 16.19
CA PRO A 114 7.55 -37.71 14.93
C PRO A 114 6.16 -37.88 14.28
N GLY A 115 5.92 -37.20 13.16
CA GLY A 115 4.70 -37.37 12.36
C GLY A 115 4.65 -36.44 11.13
N ALA A 116 4.17 -36.94 9.99
CA ALA A 116 4.09 -36.17 8.73
C ALA A 116 3.18 -34.92 8.81
N ASP A 117 2.26 -34.88 9.78
CA ASP A 117 1.40 -33.72 10.01
C ASP A 117 2.14 -32.54 10.69
N THR A 118 3.28 -32.79 11.37
CA THR A 118 4.03 -31.72 12.04
C THR A 118 4.84 -30.88 11.06
N GLU A 119 5.40 -31.49 10.02
CA GLU A 119 6.14 -30.78 8.96
C GLU A 119 5.22 -29.87 8.16
N ARG A 120 4.02 -30.34 7.81
CA ARG A 120 3.02 -29.54 7.10
C ARG A 120 2.55 -28.36 7.94
N ALA A 121 2.24 -28.59 9.21
CA ALA A 121 1.83 -27.52 10.12
C ALA A 121 2.93 -26.45 10.28
N ALA A 122 4.17 -26.87 10.52
CA ALA A 122 5.30 -25.95 10.59
C ALA A 122 5.50 -25.16 9.29
N ALA A 123 5.38 -25.81 8.13
CA ALA A 123 5.49 -25.12 6.84
C ALA A 123 4.38 -24.08 6.64
N LEU A 124 3.14 -24.37 7.05
CA LEU A 124 2.04 -23.41 6.99
C LEU A 124 2.28 -22.22 7.93
N ASP A 125 2.71 -22.45 9.17
CA ASP A 125 3.04 -21.38 10.12
C ASP A 125 4.14 -20.45 9.57
N HIS A 126 5.18 -21.04 8.95
CA HIS A 126 6.22 -20.27 8.28
C HIS A 126 5.67 -19.44 7.12
N LEU A 127 4.78 -20.00 6.29
CA LEU A 127 4.15 -19.29 5.18
C LEU A 127 3.24 -18.16 5.66
N GLU A 128 2.44 -18.37 6.69
CA GLU A 128 1.58 -17.33 7.28
C GLU A 128 2.39 -16.15 7.79
N ARG A 129 3.50 -16.42 8.50
CA ARG A 129 4.47 -15.41 8.92
C ARG A 129 5.07 -14.67 7.71
N SER A 130 5.55 -15.41 6.71
CA SER A 130 6.12 -14.81 5.50
C SER A 130 5.11 -13.91 4.78
N LEU A 131 3.85 -14.32 4.68
CA LEU A 131 2.78 -13.51 4.08
C LEU A 131 2.48 -12.25 4.89
N ALA A 132 2.51 -12.32 6.22
CA ALA A 132 2.38 -11.14 7.08
C ALA A 132 3.49 -10.12 6.82
N LEU A 133 4.74 -10.59 6.74
CA LEU A 133 5.91 -9.75 6.44
C LEU A 133 5.84 -9.12 5.02
N VAL A 134 5.39 -9.88 4.02
CA VAL A 134 5.14 -9.36 2.67
C VAL A 134 4.10 -8.25 2.71
N ARG A 135 3.00 -8.45 3.45
CA ARG A 135 1.92 -7.48 3.58
C ARG A 135 2.37 -6.20 4.30
N GLN A 136 3.19 -6.34 5.35
CA GLN A 136 3.82 -5.21 6.04
C GLN A 136 4.72 -4.40 5.11
N ASN A 137 5.56 -5.05 4.30
CA ASN A 137 6.41 -4.32 3.36
C ASN A 137 5.59 -3.65 2.25
N ALA A 138 4.60 -4.35 1.70
CA ALA A 138 3.68 -3.78 0.74
C ALA A 138 2.96 -2.55 1.31
N ALA A 139 2.55 -2.61 2.59
CA ALA A 139 1.89 -1.50 3.28
C ALA A 139 2.80 -0.28 3.35
N ARG A 140 4.06 -0.45 3.74
CA ARG A 140 5.05 0.63 3.73
C ARG A 140 5.23 1.22 2.33
N ALA A 141 5.39 0.39 1.31
CA ALA A 141 5.54 0.86 -0.07
C ALA A 141 4.31 1.67 -0.55
N PHE A 142 3.09 1.18 -0.27
CA PHE A 142 1.85 1.89 -0.58
C PHE A 142 1.77 3.22 0.14
N LEU A 143 2.02 3.26 1.46
CA LEU A 143 1.92 4.47 2.27
C LEU A 143 2.94 5.53 1.84
N THR A 144 4.18 5.14 1.55
CA THR A 144 5.20 6.05 1.02
C THR A 144 4.76 6.68 -0.31
N GLN A 145 4.18 5.89 -1.22
CA GLN A 145 3.64 6.42 -2.47
C GLN A 145 2.42 7.33 -2.23
N ALA A 146 1.52 6.94 -1.33
CA ALA A 146 0.32 7.69 -1.00
C ALA A 146 0.64 9.05 -0.33
N GLU A 147 1.72 9.14 0.45
CA GLU A 147 2.20 10.39 1.04
C GLU A 147 2.54 11.43 -0.03
N THR A 148 3.09 11.00 -1.17
CA THR A 148 3.38 11.91 -2.29
C THR A 148 2.11 12.51 -2.93
N LEU A 149 0.99 11.79 -2.84
CA LEU A 149 -0.29 12.20 -3.44
C LEU A 149 -1.19 12.96 -2.46
N ALA A 150 -1.14 12.62 -1.17
CA ALA A 150 -1.98 13.19 -0.13
C ALA A 150 -1.21 13.46 1.18
N PRO A 151 -0.24 14.42 1.18
CA PRO A 151 0.57 14.71 2.37
C PRO A 151 -0.25 15.13 3.59
N ALA A 152 -1.40 15.78 3.36
CA ALA A 152 -2.29 16.26 4.41
C ALA A 152 -2.87 15.13 5.28
N CYS A 153 -3.03 13.92 4.72
CA CYS A 153 -3.55 12.76 5.45
C CYS A 153 -2.57 12.24 6.52
N PHE A 154 -1.28 12.53 6.36
CA PHE A 154 -0.22 12.11 7.28
C PHE A 154 0.08 13.18 8.35
N ARG A 155 -0.21 14.45 8.08
CA ARG A 155 0.02 15.57 9.01
C ARG A 155 -1.00 15.66 10.16
N GLN A 156 -2.19 15.08 10.02
CA GLN A 156 -3.23 15.12 11.06
C GLN A 156 -3.01 14.09 12.19
N GLN A 157 -1.96 13.26 12.13
CA GLN A 157 -1.70 12.20 13.11
C GLN A 157 -0.62 12.53 14.15
N THR A 158 0.05 13.69 14.07
CA THR A 158 0.81 14.20 15.21
C THR A 158 -0.19 14.73 16.24
N PRO A 159 -0.28 14.16 17.46
CA PRO A 159 -1.01 14.79 18.53
C PRO A 159 -0.38 16.17 18.72
N ASP A 160 -1.18 17.23 18.63
CA ASP A 160 -0.80 18.52 19.18
C ASP A 160 -0.63 18.33 20.70
N THR A 161 0.57 17.96 21.12
CA THR A 161 1.06 18.18 22.49
C THR A 161 1.27 19.68 22.64
N SER A 162 0.17 20.42 22.75
CA SER A 162 0.16 21.82 23.16
C SER A 162 -1.20 22.18 23.76
N ALA A 163 -1.33 21.89 25.05
CA ALA A 163 -1.91 22.81 26.04
C ALA A 163 -1.87 22.12 27.42
N GLY A 164 -1.17 22.72 28.37
CA GLY A 164 -1.11 22.22 29.74
C GLY A 164 0.17 22.52 30.52
N GLN A 165 0.98 23.49 30.09
CA GLN A 165 1.90 24.18 30.99
C GLN A 165 1.03 25.09 31.88
N GLU A 166 0.53 24.58 33.00
CA GLU A 166 0.12 25.45 34.10
C GLU A 166 1.33 25.69 34.99
N ALA A 167 1.69 26.97 35.05
CA ALA A 167 2.78 27.50 35.83
C ALA A 167 2.43 27.48 37.32
N THR A 168 3.45 27.16 38.10
CA THR A 168 3.66 27.51 39.51
C THR A 168 2.83 28.70 40.05
N ALA A 169 2.18 28.47 41.18
CA ALA A 169 2.14 29.38 42.33
C ALA A 169 2.02 28.56 43.62
#